data_AF-A0A822JDE1-F1
#
_entry.id   AF-A0A822JDE1-F1
#
_cell.length_a   1.000
_cell.length_b   1.000
_cell.length_c   1.000
_cell.angle_alpha   90.00
_cell.angle_beta   90.00
_cell.angle_gamma   90.00
#
_symmetry.space_group_name_H-M   'P 1'
#
loop_
_entity.id
_entity.type
_entity.pdbx_description
1 polymer ?
#
loop_
_entity_poly.entity_id
_entity_poly.type
_entity_poly.pdbx_seq_one_letter_code
_entity_poly.pdbx_strand_id
1 'polypeptide(L)'
;MCKVFIDTNIFLRLYQTNQENLNNIFEDISKLKDSLVFVNQVSDEFLRNRDKIFSELINNVIKNKIPKPHVTSIIKSLDEFSELKKAGDELNQKHQKLIEKLKKIKDDLDTDIVYTKFYELYNDSALTVYERTDDIIDKAHKRMLIGNPPIDDKKNTIGDQIIWETLISNLKDDLIFITYDDTYKNHISFLKNEYKKRVDKELSITDKVSSALTKIKVKPSKELIYFEKYAKTPIVSAFVNLRNFKGWFLDILDIDIYYEDGKELQIQPHEEVQFSTALEDTEFTKKGDEMYDTLKEYETTFKNTISSILNREGYGEVDINAIDYDIVEYIPPED
;
A
#
# COMPACT_ATOMS: atom_id res chain seq x y z
N MET A 1 -11.40 28.91 -12.00
CA MET A 1 -10.09 28.23 -12.02
C MET A 1 -10.25 26.92 -11.28
N CYS A 2 -9.94 25.75 -11.85
CA CYS A 2 -10.25 24.49 -11.18
C CYS A 2 -9.48 24.33 -9.85
N LYS A 3 -10.19 23.99 -8.78
CA LYS A 3 -9.62 23.68 -7.46
C LYS A 3 -9.49 22.17 -7.27
N VAL A 4 -8.52 21.78 -6.46
CA VAL A 4 -8.21 20.38 -6.15
C VAL A 4 -8.31 20.19 -4.64
N PHE A 5 -9.03 19.17 -4.19
CA PHE A 5 -9.04 18.72 -2.81
C PHE A 5 -8.45 17.32 -2.75
N ILE A 6 -7.52 17.08 -1.81
CA ILE A 6 -6.95 15.76 -1.54
C ILE A 6 -7.41 15.32 -0.17
N ASP A 7 -8.10 14.20 -0.11
CA ASP A 7 -8.56 13.57 1.12
C ASP A 7 -7.37 13.11 1.98
N THR A 8 -7.54 13.16 3.31
CA THR A 8 -6.56 12.77 4.32
C THR A 8 -6.01 11.36 4.07
N ASN A 9 -6.88 10.45 3.62
CA ASN A 9 -6.53 9.04 3.37
C ASN A 9 -5.42 8.86 2.33
N ILE A 10 -5.25 9.80 1.39
CA ILE A 10 -4.14 9.76 0.43
C ILE A 10 -2.80 9.89 1.16
N PHE A 11 -2.69 10.85 2.08
CA PHE A 11 -1.47 11.08 2.86
C PHE A 11 -1.19 9.95 3.85
N LEU A 12 -2.22 9.47 4.54
CA LEU A 12 -2.08 8.37 5.52
C LEU A 12 -1.59 7.07 4.87
N ARG A 13 -1.90 6.83 3.59
CA ARG A 13 -1.40 5.67 2.85
C ARG A 13 0.10 5.72 2.56
N LEU A 14 0.74 6.88 2.63
CA LEU A 14 2.19 6.99 2.47
C LEU A 14 2.97 6.31 3.62
N TYR A 15 2.33 6.04 4.76
CA TYR A 15 2.93 5.20 5.81
C TYR A 15 2.91 3.70 5.49
N GLN A 16 2.11 3.28 4.51
CA GLN A 16 1.86 1.88 4.18
C GLN A 16 2.46 1.47 2.83
N THR A 17 3.05 2.42 2.09
CA THR A 17 3.68 2.14 0.81
C THR A 17 5.08 1.56 1.00
N ASN A 18 5.53 0.74 0.04
CA ASN A 18 6.91 0.26 -0.07
C ASN A 18 7.79 1.23 -0.89
N GLN A 19 7.28 2.41 -1.26
CA GLN A 19 8.06 3.40 -2.01
C GLN A 19 9.18 3.99 -1.17
N GLU A 20 10.41 3.84 -1.66
CA GLU A 20 11.60 4.37 -1.00
C GLU A 20 11.69 5.90 -1.11
N ASN A 21 11.20 6.47 -2.22
CA ASN A 21 11.31 7.90 -2.49
C ASN A 21 9.98 8.64 -2.33
N LEU A 22 9.58 8.86 -1.08
CA LEU A 22 8.40 9.65 -0.72
C LEU A 22 8.51 11.13 -1.13
N ASN A 23 9.74 11.67 -1.25
CA ASN A 23 9.95 13.07 -1.62
C ASN A 23 9.38 13.39 -3.00
N ASN A 24 9.61 12.53 -4.00
CA ASN A 24 9.10 12.73 -5.35
C ASN A 24 7.56 12.80 -5.38
N ILE A 25 6.88 12.03 -4.52
CA ILE A 25 5.41 12.05 -4.40
C ILE A 25 4.94 13.40 -3.84
N PHE A 26 5.59 13.90 -2.79
CA PHE A 26 5.27 15.21 -2.22
C PHE A 26 5.62 16.37 -3.16
N GLU A 27 6.71 16.27 -3.93
CA GLU A 27 7.04 17.24 -4.98
C GLU A 27 5.95 17.31 -6.04
N ASP A 28 5.41 16.16 -6.47
CA ASP A 28 4.29 16.10 -7.38
C ASP A 28 3.03 16.75 -6.79
N ILE A 29 2.67 16.44 -5.54
CA ILE A 29 1.52 17.07 -4.87
C ILE A 29 1.74 18.58 -4.75
N SER A 30 2.95 19.04 -4.46
CA SER A 30 3.28 20.45 -4.32
C SER A 30 3.12 21.24 -5.62
N LYS A 31 3.18 20.59 -6.79
CA LYS A 31 2.87 21.22 -8.09
C LYS A 31 1.41 21.65 -8.20
N LEU A 32 0.53 21.13 -7.34
CA LEU A 32 -0.89 21.51 -7.28
C LEU A 32 -1.17 22.68 -6.33
N LYS A 33 -0.19 23.16 -5.56
CA LYS A 33 -0.43 24.03 -4.38
C LYS A 33 -1.31 25.26 -4.64
N ASP A 34 -1.15 25.93 -5.78
CA ASP A 34 -1.95 27.13 -6.14
C ASP A 34 -3.44 26.81 -6.40
N SER A 35 -3.73 25.55 -6.74
CA SER A 35 -5.09 25.03 -6.97
C SER A 35 -5.59 24.16 -5.81
N LEU A 36 -4.70 23.72 -4.92
CA LEU A 36 -5.00 22.86 -3.80
C LEU A 36 -5.77 23.64 -2.73
N VAL A 37 -6.80 23.00 -2.19
CA VAL A 37 -7.57 23.51 -1.06
C VAL A 37 -7.67 22.43 0.00
N PHE A 38 -7.54 22.82 1.25
CA PHE A 38 -7.81 21.96 2.40
C PHE A 38 -8.88 22.55 3.30
N VAL A 39 -9.31 21.71 4.24
CA VAL A 39 -10.18 22.07 5.36
C VAL A 39 -9.42 21.68 6.63
N ASN A 40 -9.57 22.41 7.73
CA ASN A 40 -8.89 22.09 8.99
C ASN A 40 -9.12 20.64 9.46
N GLN A 41 -10.29 20.09 9.12
CA GLN A 41 -10.65 18.69 9.35
C GLN A 41 -9.61 17.68 8.78
N VAL A 42 -8.93 18.02 7.68
CA VAL A 42 -7.90 17.16 7.07
C VAL A 42 -6.69 16.98 8.01
N SER A 43 -6.23 18.08 8.62
CA SER A 43 -5.12 18.05 9.59
C SER A 43 -5.51 17.28 10.86
N ASP A 44 -6.72 17.52 11.37
CA ASP A 44 -7.23 16.81 12.55
C ASP A 44 -7.37 15.30 12.31
N GLU A 45 -7.81 14.91 11.13
CA GLU A 45 -7.88 13.51 10.71
C GLU A 45 -6.51 12.88 10.53
N PHE A 46 -5.56 13.64 9.97
CA PHE A 46 -4.19 13.17 9.77
C PHE A 46 -3.55 12.82 11.12
N LEU A 47 -3.57 13.78 12.07
CA LEU A 47 -3.02 13.58 13.41
C LEU A 47 -3.70 12.44 14.16
N ARG A 48 -5.05 12.40 14.15
CA ARG A 48 -5.83 11.39 14.87
C ARG A 48 -5.53 9.97 14.38
N ASN A 49 -5.30 9.79 13.08
CA ASN A 49 -5.05 8.47 12.50
C ASN A 49 -3.58 8.07 12.52
N ARG A 50 -2.64 9.02 12.54
CA ARG A 50 -1.20 8.76 12.54
C ARG A 50 -0.77 7.78 13.64
N ASP A 51 -1.14 8.05 14.89
CA ASP A 51 -0.72 7.21 16.03
C ASP A 51 -1.26 5.79 15.95
N LYS A 52 -2.47 5.64 15.42
CA LYS A 52 -3.07 4.32 15.15
C LYS A 52 -2.27 3.57 14.10
N ILE A 53 -1.89 4.23 13.00
CA ILE A 53 -1.08 3.63 11.92
C ILE A 53 0.27 3.16 12.45
N PHE A 54 0.98 3.99 13.23
CA PHE A 54 2.25 3.57 13.84
C PHE A 54 2.07 2.40 14.80
N SER A 55 0.99 2.40 15.60
CA SER A 55 0.69 1.30 16.51
C SER A 55 0.46 -0.01 15.73
N GLU A 56 -0.27 0.04 14.64
CA GLU A 56 -0.49 -1.10 13.75
C GLU A 56 0.81 -1.57 13.08
N LEU A 57 1.60 -0.64 12.54
CA LEU A 57 2.89 -0.91 11.91
C LEU A 57 3.86 -1.60 12.87
N ILE A 58 4.06 -1.04 14.07
CA ILE A 58 4.92 -1.61 15.11
C ILE A 58 4.42 -3.01 15.51
N ASN A 59 3.12 -3.17 15.72
CA ASN A 59 2.54 -4.47 16.07
C ASN A 59 2.73 -5.51 14.97
N ASN A 60 2.63 -5.12 13.70
CA ASN A 60 2.88 -6.02 12.56
C ASN A 60 4.34 -6.46 12.51
N VAL A 61 5.29 -5.54 12.75
CA VAL A 61 6.72 -5.89 12.84
C VAL A 61 6.98 -6.83 14.01
N ILE A 62 6.39 -6.60 15.19
CA ILE A 62 6.51 -7.46 16.37
C ILE A 62 5.94 -8.87 16.10
N LYS A 63 4.80 -8.97 15.41
CA LYS A 63 4.14 -10.26 15.10
C LYS A 63 4.96 -11.11 14.13
N ASN A 64 5.74 -10.50 13.25
CA ASN A 64 6.67 -11.19 12.34
C ASN A 64 7.85 -11.74 13.13
N LYS A 65 7.62 -12.83 13.87
CA LYS A 65 8.63 -13.52 14.67
C LYS A 65 9.67 -14.16 13.75
N ILE A 66 10.93 -14.07 14.16
CA ILE A 66 12.01 -14.80 13.53
C ILE A 66 11.81 -16.30 13.83
N PRO A 67 11.77 -17.17 12.80
CA PRO A 67 11.62 -18.60 12.99
C PRO A 67 12.71 -19.15 13.91
N LYS A 68 12.32 -20.02 14.85
CA LYS A 68 13.28 -20.72 15.71
C LYS A 68 13.56 -22.09 15.10
N PRO A 69 14.83 -22.48 14.90
CA PRO A 69 15.15 -23.80 14.38
C PRO A 69 14.68 -24.88 15.36
N HIS A 70 14.27 -26.03 14.82
CA HIS A 70 14.03 -27.22 15.63
C HIS A 70 15.35 -27.72 16.22
N VAL A 71 15.35 -28.13 17.49
CA VAL A 71 16.58 -28.42 18.21
C VAL A 71 16.56 -29.85 18.77
N THR A 72 17.47 -30.70 18.28
CA THR A 72 17.78 -32.02 18.84
C THR A 72 19.26 -32.12 19.18
N SER A 73 19.65 -33.17 19.89
CA SER A 73 21.07 -33.45 20.21
C SER A 73 21.94 -33.57 18.97
N ILE A 74 21.43 -34.23 17.92
CA ILE A 74 22.13 -34.42 16.64
C ILE A 74 22.27 -33.08 15.91
N ILE A 75 21.22 -32.27 15.88
CA ILE A 75 21.26 -30.94 15.23
C ILE A 75 22.26 -30.03 15.96
N LYS A 76 22.32 -30.07 17.30
CA LYS A 76 23.26 -29.27 18.09
C LYS A 76 24.73 -29.62 17.88
N SER A 77 25.04 -30.84 17.46
CA SER A 77 26.41 -31.28 17.20
C SER A 77 26.92 -30.87 15.81
N LEU A 78 26.07 -30.33 14.95
CA LEU A 78 26.44 -29.81 13.63
C LEU A 78 26.94 -28.37 13.75
N ASP A 79 28.01 -28.03 13.04
CA ASP A 79 28.59 -26.68 13.05
C ASP A 79 27.62 -25.66 12.43
N GLU A 80 26.85 -26.07 11.42
CA GLU A 80 25.83 -25.27 10.74
C GLU A 80 24.74 -24.78 11.72
N PHE A 81 24.44 -25.54 12.77
CA PHE A 81 23.50 -25.09 13.80
C PHE A 81 24.05 -23.92 14.62
N SER A 82 25.37 -23.91 14.88
CA SER A 82 26.05 -22.80 15.56
C SER A 82 25.99 -21.53 14.72
N GLU A 83 26.21 -21.64 13.41
CA GLU A 83 26.11 -20.53 12.47
C GLU A 83 24.67 -20.01 12.35
N LEU A 84 23.70 -20.91 12.18
CA LEU A 84 22.27 -20.56 12.11
C LEU A 84 21.81 -19.86 13.39
N LYS A 85 22.25 -20.32 14.56
CA LYS A 85 21.94 -19.68 15.84
C LYS A 85 22.50 -18.25 15.90
N LYS A 86 23.75 -18.04 15.50
CA LYS A 86 24.37 -16.69 15.47
C LYS A 86 23.61 -15.76 14.53
N ALA A 87 23.30 -16.22 13.31
CA ALA A 87 22.51 -15.44 12.35
C ALA A 87 21.12 -15.08 12.90
N GLY A 88 20.45 -16.03 13.56
CA GLY A 88 19.17 -15.81 14.23
C GLY A 88 19.26 -14.77 15.36
N ASP A 89 20.31 -14.81 16.18
CA ASP A 89 20.56 -13.84 17.24
C ASP A 89 20.84 -12.44 16.68
N GLU A 90 21.63 -12.32 15.61
CA GLU A 90 21.89 -11.06 14.92
C GLU A 90 20.62 -10.47 14.29
N LEU A 91 19.81 -11.30 13.64
CA LEU A 91 18.54 -10.90 13.06
C LEU A 91 17.58 -10.41 14.16
N ASN A 92 17.51 -11.11 15.30
CA ASN A 92 16.72 -10.68 16.46
C ASN A 92 17.17 -9.30 16.96
N GLN A 93 18.47 -9.06 17.06
CA GLN A 93 19.00 -7.74 17.47
C GLN A 93 18.64 -6.63 16.48
N LYS A 94 18.77 -6.89 15.17
CA LYS A 94 18.39 -5.92 14.12
C LYS A 94 16.89 -5.65 14.12
N HIS A 95 16.07 -6.69 14.34
CA HIS A 95 14.61 -6.59 14.44
C HIS A 95 14.17 -5.74 15.64
N GLN A 96 14.77 -5.94 16.81
CA GLN A 96 14.51 -5.09 17.98
C GLN A 96 14.93 -3.63 17.74
N LYS A 97 16.11 -3.40 17.13
CA LYS A 97 16.55 -2.05 16.75
C LYS A 97 15.58 -1.37 15.79
N LEU A 98 15.00 -2.12 14.85
CA LEU A 98 13.98 -1.59 13.93
C LEU A 98 12.72 -1.17 14.69
N ILE A 99 12.22 -2.00 15.62
CA ILE A 99 11.07 -1.66 16.47
C ILE A 99 11.33 -0.39 17.28
N GLU A 100 12.50 -0.26 17.91
CA GLU A 100 12.85 0.93 18.68
C GLU A 100 12.97 2.18 17.80
N LYS A 101 13.49 2.05 16.57
CA LYS A 101 13.50 3.16 15.60
C LYS A 101 12.07 3.60 15.22
N LEU A 102 11.16 2.66 15.00
CA LEU A 102 9.76 2.97 14.67
C LEU A 102 9.04 3.66 15.84
N LYS A 103 9.26 3.21 17.07
CA LYS A 103 8.76 3.89 18.27
C LYS A 103 9.29 5.32 18.37
N LYS A 104 10.59 5.51 18.11
CA LYS A 104 11.19 6.85 18.11
C LYS A 104 10.53 7.75 17.06
N ILE A 105 10.31 7.27 15.84
CA ILE A 105 9.62 8.06 14.78
C ILE A 105 8.19 8.39 15.18
N LYS A 106 7.48 7.43 15.81
CA LYS A 106 6.14 7.67 16.33
C LYS A 106 6.13 8.81 17.36
N ASP A 107 7.10 8.83 18.28
CA ASP A 107 7.12 9.76 19.42
C ASP A 107 7.81 11.11 19.10
N ASP A 108 8.64 11.16 18.05
CA ASP A 108 9.37 12.34 17.59
C ASP A 108 8.95 12.72 16.15
N LEU A 109 8.04 13.71 16.06
CA LEU A 109 7.40 14.15 14.82
C LEU A 109 8.41 14.65 13.77
N ASP A 110 9.53 15.25 14.18
CA ASP A 110 10.52 15.81 13.26
C ASP A 110 11.25 14.70 12.47
N THR A 111 11.24 13.48 12.98
CA THR A 111 11.86 12.32 12.33
C THR A 111 10.90 11.56 11.40
N ASP A 112 9.63 11.97 11.34
CA ASP A 112 8.61 11.40 10.47
C ASP A 112 8.51 12.19 9.17
N ILE A 113 9.06 11.64 8.09
CA ILE A 113 9.07 12.28 6.77
C ILE A 113 7.66 12.57 6.23
N VAL A 114 6.68 11.69 6.48
CA VAL A 114 5.30 11.88 5.98
C VAL A 114 4.64 13.02 6.73
N TYR A 115 4.80 13.06 8.06
CA TYR A 115 4.32 14.16 8.89
C TYR A 115 4.95 15.49 8.46
N THR A 116 6.29 15.54 8.40
CA THR A 116 7.02 16.78 8.10
C THR A 116 6.63 17.33 6.73
N LYS A 117 6.59 16.47 5.70
CA LYS A 117 6.20 16.89 4.34
C LYS A 117 4.73 17.29 4.23
N PHE A 118 3.83 16.59 4.93
CA PHE A 118 2.42 16.98 5.00
C PHE A 118 2.24 18.37 5.63
N TYR A 119 2.91 18.64 6.76
CA TYR A 119 2.81 19.94 7.43
C TYR A 119 3.57 21.06 6.72
N GLU A 120 4.65 20.76 6.00
CA GLU A 120 5.27 21.71 5.06
C GLU A 120 4.25 22.16 4.01
N LEU A 121 3.53 21.22 3.40
CA LEU A 121 2.48 21.52 2.41
C LEU A 121 1.28 22.25 3.04
N TYR A 122 0.78 21.76 4.19
CA TYR A 122 -0.38 22.31 4.88
C TYR A 122 -0.17 23.77 5.33
N ASN A 123 1.07 24.13 5.67
CA ASN A 123 1.44 25.48 6.09
C ASN A 123 2.01 26.35 4.96
N ASP A 124 2.08 25.87 3.71
CA ASP A 124 2.53 26.70 2.58
C ASP A 124 1.53 27.85 2.36
N SER A 125 2.04 29.08 2.31
CA SER A 125 1.24 30.29 2.09
C SER A 125 0.42 30.30 0.79
N ALA A 126 0.79 29.51 -0.21
CA ALA A 126 0.06 29.37 -1.46
C ALA A 126 -1.17 28.45 -1.32
N LEU A 127 -1.19 27.59 -0.31
CA LEU A 127 -2.31 26.70 -0.03
C LEU A 127 -3.46 27.48 0.62
N THR A 128 -4.69 27.25 0.12
CA THR A 128 -5.88 27.76 0.79
C THR A 128 -6.42 26.71 1.77
N VAL A 129 -6.53 27.07 3.05
CA VAL A 129 -7.15 26.23 4.07
C VAL A 129 -8.44 26.91 4.55
N TYR A 130 -9.56 26.20 4.46
CA TYR A 130 -10.86 26.66 4.93
C TYR A 130 -11.13 26.19 6.35
N GLU A 131 -11.43 27.15 7.22
CA GLU A 131 -11.81 26.91 8.60
C GLU A 131 -13.18 26.24 8.69
N ARG A 132 -13.30 25.26 9.60
CA ARG A 132 -14.61 24.78 10.04
C ARG A 132 -15.23 25.82 10.98
N THR A 133 -16.55 25.96 10.90
CA THR A 133 -17.33 26.84 11.79
C THR A 133 -18.47 26.05 12.42
N ASP A 134 -19.06 26.59 13.48
CA ASP A 134 -20.20 25.94 14.14
C ASP A 134 -21.39 25.76 13.18
N ASP A 135 -21.64 26.73 12.28
CA ASP A 135 -22.66 26.60 11.23
C ASP A 135 -22.38 25.44 10.25
N ILE A 136 -21.10 25.22 9.90
CA ILE A 136 -20.70 24.07 9.09
C ILE A 136 -20.93 22.76 9.86
N ILE A 137 -20.62 22.72 11.15
CA ILE A 137 -20.84 21.55 12.01
C ILE A 137 -22.33 21.23 12.11
N ASP A 138 -23.18 22.23 12.29
CA ASP A 138 -24.64 22.06 12.33
C ASP A 138 -25.19 21.53 11.00
N LYS A 139 -24.70 22.07 9.86
CA LYS A 139 -25.05 21.56 8.53
C LYS A 139 -24.60 20.11 8.33
N ALA A 140 -23.39 19.76 8.79
CA ALA A 140 -22.85 18.41 8.72
C ALA A 140 -23.69 17.42 9.55
N HIS A 141 -24.11 17.80 10.75
CA HIS A 141 -25.06 17.01 11.56
C HIS A 141 -26.39 16.84 10.86
N LYS A 142 -26.97 17.92 10.34
CA LYS A 142 -28.24 17.86 9.61
C LYS A 142 -28.16 16.95 8.40
N ARG A 143 -27.06 17.01 7.64
CA ARG A 143 -26.78 16.14 6.49
C ARG A 143 -26.82 14.67 6.89
N MET A 144 -26.15 14.30 7.98
CA MET A 144 -26.18 12.93 8.52
C MET A 144 -27.59 12.49 8.91
N LEU A 145 -28.34 13.36 9.60
CA LEU A 145 -29.71 13.04 10.07
C LEU A 145 -30.71 12.81 8.92
N ILE A 146 -30.56 13.50 7.78
CA ILE A 146 -31.46 13.37 6.64
C ILE A 146 -31.00 12.33 5.60
N GLY A 147 -29.87 11.65 5.82
CA GLY A 147 -29.37 10.63 4.91
C GLY A 147 -28.73 11.16 3.62
N ASN A 148 -28.25 12.40 3.61
CA ASN A 148 -27.57 12.97 2.44
C ASN A 148 -26.06 12.65 2.42
N PRO A 149 -25.51 12.02 1.37
CA PRO A 149 -24.09 11.66 1.30
C PRO A 149 -23.17 12.89 1.25
N PRO A 150 -21.88 12.83 1.66
CA PRO A 150 -21.19 11.62 2.12
C PRO A 150 -21.70 11.20 3.51
N ILE A 151 -22.06 9.92 3.66
CA ILE A 151 -22.44 9.31 4.93
C ILE A 151 -21.84 7.93 4.98
N ASP A 152 -21.09 7.66 6.06
CA ASP A 152 -20.70 6.33 6.44
C ASP A 152 -21.67 5.83 7.52
N ASP A 153 -22.66 5.04 7.12
CA ASP A 153 -23.69 4.49 8.01
C ASP A 153 -23.11 3.63 9.14
N LYS A 154 -21.83 3.25 9.05
CA LYS A 154 -21.13 2.42 10.05
C LYS A 154 -20.38 3.26 11.08
N LYS A 155 -20.16 4.56 10.83
CA LYS A 155 -19.39 5.44 11.72
C LYS A 155 -20.30 6.46 12.38
N ASN A 156 -20.13 6.63 13.70
CA ASN A 156 -20.80 7.69 14.47
C ASN A 156 -20.01 9.02 14.43
N THR A 157 -19.43 9.36 13.28
CA THR A 157 -18.56 10.54 13.10
C THR A 157 -19.03 11.36 11.90
N ILE A 158 -18.93 12.69 12.01
CA ILE A 158 -19.38 13.62 10.95
C ILE A 158 -18.23 14.24 10.12
N GLY A 159 -17.05 13.60 10.07
CA GLY A 159 -15.84 14.17 9.45
C GLY A 159 -16.01 14.47 7.96
N ASP A 160 -16.47 13.48 7.20
CA ASP A 160 -16.71 13.59 5.75
C ASP A 160 -17.77 14.66 5.44
N GLN A 161 -18.79 14.76 6.30
CA GLN A 161 -19.85 15.76 6.19
C GLN A 161 -19.30 17.17 6.46
N ILE A 162 -18.42 17.35 7.45
CA ILE A 162 -17.73 18.62 7.72
C ILE A 162 -16.87 19.01 6.51
N ILE A 163 -16.07 18.09 5.98
CA ILE A 163 -15.24 18.34 4.78
C ILE A 163 -16.13 18.82 3.63
N TRP A 164 -17.19 18.06 3.33
CA TRP A 164 -18.08 18.37 2.21
C TRP A 164 -18.80 19.70 2.39
N GLU A 165 -19.42 19.95 3.54
CA GLU A 165 -20.12 21.22 3.83
C GLU A 165 -19.17 22.42 3.81
N THR A 166 -17.94 22.26 4.28
CA THR A 166 -16.93 23.33 4.22
C THR A 166 -16.59 23.67 2.78
N LEU A 167 -16.30 22.65 1.95
CA LEU A 167 -15.91 22.86 0.55
C LEU A 167 -17.02 23.56 -0.23
N ILE A 168 -18.25 23.06 -0.17
CA ILE A 168 -19.37 23.63 -0.94
C ILE A 168 -19.84 25.01 -0.43
N SER A 169 -19.49 25.38 0.81
CA SER A 169 -19.80 26.70 1.35
C SER A 169 -18.77 27.76 0.96
N ASN A 170 -17.53 27.36 0.66
CA ASN A 170 -16.43 28.28 0.39
C ASN A 170 -16.00 28.33 -1.08
N LEU A 171 -16.18 27.25 -1.84
CA LEU A 171 -15.74 27.18 -3.23
C LEU A 171 -16.69 27.91 -4.19
N LYS A 172 -16.11 28.44 -5.28
CA LYS A 172 -16.81 29.10 -6.39
C LYS A 172 -16.32 28.61 -7.76
N ASP A 173 -15.62 27.48 -7.75
CA ASP A 173 -14.84 26.94 -8.86
C ASP A 173 -15.21 25.48 -9.14
N ASP A 174 -14.80 24.96 -10.29
CA ASP A 174 -14.84 23.52 -10.54
C ASP A 174 -13.92 22.79 -9.57
N LEU A 175 -14.33 21.62 -9.09
CA LEU A 175 -13.61 20.86 -8.07
C LEU A 175 -13.18 19.48 -8.60
N ILE A 176 -11.90 19.16 -8.42
CA ILE A 176 -11.39 17.79 -8.48
C ILE A 176 -11.20 17.29 -7.05
N PHE A 177 -12.04 16.35 -6.64
CA PHE A 177 -11.99 15.71 -5.33
C PHE A 177 -11.23 14.38 -5.44
N ILE A 178 -10.08 14.28 -4.79
CA ILE A 178 -9.23 13.09 -4.82
C ILE A 178 -9.42 12.30 -3.52
N THR A 179 -9.98 11.09 -3.62
CA THR A 179 -10.26 10.23 -2.46
C THR A 179 -10.26 8.74 -2.81
N TYR A 180 -9.87 7.90 -1.85
CA TYR A 180 -10.10 6.46 -1.92
C TYR A 180 -11.42 6.02 -1.27
N ASP A 181 -12.14 6.93 -0.61
CA ASP A 181 -13.36 6.59 0.11
C ASP A 181 -14.52 6.33 -0.85
N ASP A 182 -15.03 5.10 -0.80
CA ASP A 182 -16.10 4.64 -1.66
C ASP A 182 -17.43 5.33 -1.35
N THR A 183 -17.60 5.93 -0.17
CA THR A 183 -18.79 6.74 0.17
C THR A 183 -18.99 7.86 -0.82
N TYR A 184 -17.91 8.56 -1.21
CA TYR A 184 -17.98 9.63 -2.20
C TYR A 184 -18.21 9.06 -3.61
N LYS A 185 -17.56 7.94 -3.94
CA LYS A 185 -17.65 7.32 -5.28
C LYS A 185 -19.03 6.73 -5.55
N ASN A 186 -19.57 5.99 -4.59
CA ASN A 186 -20.88 5.34 -4.66
C ASN A 186 -22.03 6.35 -4.74
N HIS A 187 -21.82 7.58 -4.26
CA HIS A 187 -22.81 8.65 -4.27
C HIS A 187 -22.49 9.78 -5.25
N ILE A 188 -21.63 9.53 -6.25
CA ILE A 188 -21.13 10.57 -7.17
C ILE A 188 -22.24 11.35 -7.87
N SER A 189 -23.34 10.71 -8.27
CA SER A 189 -24.47 11.37 -8.94
C SER A 189 -25.16 12.39 -8.03
N PHE A 190 -25.33 12.06 -6.75
CA PHE A 190 -25.89 12.97 -5.75
C PHE A 190 -24.97 14.16 -5.55
N LEU A 191 -23.68 13.89 -5.28
CA LEU A 191 -22.69 14.92 -4.98
C LEU A 191 -22.48 15.87 -6.16
N LYS A 192 -22.44 15.37 -7.40
CA LYS A 192 -22.37 16.20 -8.61
C LYS A 192 -23.58 17.11 -8.75
N ASN A 193 -24.79 16.56 -8.59
CA ASN A 193 -26.03 17.34 -8.68
C ASN A 193 -26.11 18.40 -7.58
N GLU A 194 -25.70 18.06 -6.36
CA GLU A 194 -25.65 19.02 -5.26
C GLU A 194 -24.62 20.13 -5.52
N TYR A 195 -23.39 19.76 -5.90
CA TYR A 195 -22.33 20.72 -6.19
C TYR A 195 -22.77 21.68 -7.31
N LYS A 196 -23.40 21.16 -8.36
CA LYS A 196 -23.97 21.98 -9.43
C LYS A 196 -25.05 22.92 -8.92
N LYS A 197 -25.95 22.47 -8.05
CA LYS A 197 -27.05 23.30 -7.51
C LYS A 197 -26.58 24.37 -6.53
N ARG A 198 -25.59 24.06 -5.69
CA ARG A 198 -25.13 24.96 -4.61
C ARG A 198 -23.99 25.88 -5.04
N VAL A 199 -23.13 25.43 -5.95
CA VAL A 199 -21.92 26.15 -6.38
C VAL A 199 -22.00 26.63 -7.84
N ASP A 200 -22.89 26.04 -8.66
CA ASP A 200 -22.99 26.28 -10.12
C ASP A 200 -21.67 26.03 -10.86
N LYS A 201 -21.04 24.91 -10.52
CA LYS A 201 -19.74 24.44 -11.04
C LYS A 201 -19.72 22.92 -11.19
N GLU A 202 -18.68 22.42 -11.84
CA GLU A 202 -18.52 20.99 -12.11
C GLU A 202 -17.70 20.29 -11.02
N LEU A 203 -18.12 19.08 -10.66
CA LEU A 203 -17.41 18.20 -9.73
C LEU A 203 -16.86 16.98 -10.48
N SER A 204 -15.56 16.72 -10.31
CA SER A 204 -14.90 15.47 -10.68
C SER A 204 -14.41 14.76 -9.44
N ILE A 205 -14.70 13.46 -9.30
CA ILE A 205 -14.15 12.63 -8.23
C ILE A 205 -13.19 11.62 -8.86
N THR A 206 -12.00 11.46 -8.28
CA THR A 206 -10.97 10.50 -8.72
C THR A 206 -10.22 9.96 -7.50
N ASP A 207 -9.45 8.90 -7.67
CA ASP A 207 -8.55 8.36 -6.66
C ASP A 207 -7.07 8.56 -7.00
N LYS A 208 -6.78 9.41 -8.00
CA LYS A 208 -5.45 9.66 -8.53
C LYS A 208 -5.12 11.16 -8.51
N VAL A 209 -4.08 11.52 -7.77
CA VAL A 209 -3.38 12.82 -7.87
C VAL A 209 -2.82 13.02 -9.28
N SER A 210 -2.30 11.96 -9.92
CA SER A 210 -1.77 12.00 -11.29
C SER A 210 -2.81 12.47 -12.32
N SER A 211 -4.09 12.14 -12.10
CA SER A 211 -5.19 12.59 -12.94
C SER A 211 -5.45 14.09 -12.79
N ALA A 212 -5.28 14.65 -11.59
CA ALA A 212 -5.36 16.10 -11.37
C ALA A 212 -4.17 16.84 -11.99
N LEU A 213 -2.95 16.31 -11.83
CA LEU A 213 -1.74 16.86 -12.46
C LEU A 213 -1.86 16.91 -13.98
N THR A 214 -2.35 15.83 -14.59
CA THR A 214 -2.54 15.77 -16.05
C THR A 214 -3.56 16.82 -16.54
N LYS A 215 -4.62 17.07 -15.77
CA LYS A 215 -5.61 18.12 -16.09
C LYS A 215 -5.01 19.53 -16.10
N ILE A 216 -4.00 19.78 -15.28
CA ILE A 216 -3.24 21.04 -15.29
C ILE A 216 -1.99 20.99 -16.18
N LYS A 217 -1.89 19.98 -17.06
CA LYS A 217 -0.78 19.76 -18.03
C LYS A 217 0.59 19.55 -17.37
N VAL A 218 0.61 19.03 -16.15
CA VAL A 218 1.83 18.64 -15.43
C VAL A 218 2.00 17.13 -15.52
N LYS A 219 3.19 16.68 -15.91
CA LYS A 219 3.51 15.25 -15.98
C LYS A 219 3.80 14.71 -14.56
N PRO A 220 3.12 13.65 -14.11
CA PRO A 220 3.41 12.98 -12.84
C PRO A 220 4.73 12.20 -12.89
N SER A 221 5.36 12.03 -11.74
CA SER A 221 6.55 11.21 -11.53
C SER A 221 6.21 9.72 -11.61
N LYS A 222 7.24 8.88 -11.81
CA LYS A 222 7.05 7.42 -11.83
C LYS A 222 6.66 6.89 -10.45
N GLU A 223 7.20 7.49 -9.39
CA GLU A 223 6.94 7.14 -8.00
C GLU A 223 5.48 7.42 -7.61
N LEU A 224 4.91 8.56 -8.05
CA LEU A 224 3.49 8.84 -7.83
C LEU A 224 2.60 7.82 -8.56
N ILE A 225 2.92 7.52 -9.82
CA ILE A 225 2.16 6.53 -10.60
C ILE A 225 2.24 5.14 -9.96
N TYR A 226 3.42 4.74 -9.50
CA TYR A 226 3.59 3.49 -8.77
C TYR A 226 2.75 3.52 -7.48
N PHE A 227 2.90 4.56 -6.65
CA PHE A 227 2.11 4.71 -5.42
C PHE A 227 0.62 4.53 -5.69
N GLU A 228 0.05 5.20 -6.70
CA GLU A 228 -1.37 5.09 -7.01
C GLU A 228 -1.80 3.73 -7.56
N LYS A 229 -0.92 3.03 -8.29
CA LYS A 229 -1.17 1.67 -8.81
C LYS A 229 -1.24 0.66 -7.67
N TYR A 230 -0.30 0.71 -6.73
CA TYR A 230 -0.14 -0.32 -5.69
C TYR A 230 -0.78 0.05 -4.35
N ALA A 231 -1.20 1.30 -4.15
CA ALA A 231 -1.93 1.71 -2.95
C ALA A 231 -3.30 1.02 -2.81
N LYS A 232 -3.92 0.55 -3.90
CA LYS A 232 -5.24 -0.13 -3.85
C LYS A 232 -5.17 -1.58 -3.40
N THR A 233 -4.00 -2.20 -3.49
CA THR A 233 -3.83 -3.57 -3.03
C THR A 233 -3.75 -3.54 -1.52
N PRO A 234 -4.56 -4.28 -0.75
CA PRO A 234 -4.30 -4.49 0.66
C PRO A 234 -3.06 -5.38 0.77
N ILE A 235 -1.89 -4.79 0.53
CA ILE A 235 -0.59 -5.46 0.52
C ILE A 235 -0.39 -6.14 1.87
N VAL A 236 -0.90 -5.58 2.97
CA VAL A 236 -0.78 -6.21 4.29
C VAL A 236 -1.68 -7.44 4.47
N SER A 237 -2.79 -7.63 3.75
CA SER A 237 -3.59 -8.88 3.90
C SER A 237 -3.21 -9.95 2.87
N ALA A 238 -2.85 -9.55 1.65
CA ALA A 238 -2.41 -10.47 0.61
C ALA A 238 -0.97 -10.97 0.85
N PHE A 239 -0.02 -10.08 1.19
CA PHE A 239 1.36 -10.52 1.50
C PHE A 239 1.46 -11.20 2.85
N VAL A 240 0.68 -10.84 3.88
CA VAL A 240 0.71 -11.58 5.15
C VAL A 240 0.14 -12.99 4.99
N ASN A 241 -0.86 -13.20 4.13
CA ASN A 241 -1.36 -14.55 3.84
C ASN A 241 -0.37 -15.38 3.00
N LEU A 242 0.31 -14.78 2.02
CA LEU A 242 1.36 -15.46 1.23
C LEU A 242 2.64 -15.74 2.04
N ARG A 243 3.06 -14.81 2.91
CA ARG A 243 4.26 -14.97 3.76
C ARG A 243 4.04 -15.98 4.89
N ASN A 244 2.80 -16.13 5.36
CA ASN A 244 2.40 -17.24 6.24
C ASN A 244 2.39 -18.60 5.51
N PHE A 245 2.40 -18.62 4.17
CA PHE A 245 2.41 -19.82 3.35
C PHE A 245 3.82 -20.31 2.96
N LYS A 246 4.82 -20.05 3.82
CA LYS A 246 6.27 -20.37 3.69
C LYS A 246 7.11 -19.26 3.03
N GLY A 247 7.30 -18.17 3.78
CA GLY A 247 8.14 -17.02 3.42
C GLY A 247 9.65 -17.26 3.24
N TRP A 248 10.17 -18.50 3.26
CA TRP A 248 11.57 -18.77 2.88
C TRP A 248 11.75 -18.93 1.36
N PHE A 249 10.69 -19.32 0.65
CA PHE A 249 10.77 -19.67 -0.77
C PHE A 249 10.77 -18.46 -1.70
N LEU A 250 10.02 -17.42 -1.36
CA LEU A 250 9.94 -16.18 -2.15
C LEU A 250 11.19 -15.30 -1.98
N ASP A 251 11.80 -15.31 -0.79
CA ASP A 251 13.04 -14.58 -0.53
C ASP A 251 14.27 -15.18 -1.26
N ILE A 252 14.20 -16.45 -1.71
CA ILE A 252 15.24 -17.10 -2.53
C ILE A 252 15.10 -16.75 -4.02
N LEU A 253 13.88 -16.47 -4.49
CA LEU A 253 13.58 -16.36 -5.92
C LEU A 253 13.56 -14.93 -6.45
N ASP A 254 13.58 -13.91 -5.60
CA ASP A 254 13.59 -12.48 -5.97
C ASP A 254 12.55 -12.14 -7.08
N ILE A 255 11.34 -12.66 -6.89
CA ILE A 255 10.23 -12.59 -7.84
C ILE A 255 9.24 -11.49 -7.44
N ASP A 256 9.02 -10.54 -8.36
CA ASP A 256 7.90 -9.60 -8.31
C ASP A 256 6.70 -10.11 -9.15
N ILE A 257 5.49 -9.95 -8.61
CA ILE A 257 4.24 -10.34 -9.27
C ILE A 257 3.50 -9.10 -9.77
N TYR A 258 3.24 -9.04 -11.07
CA TYR A 258 2.57 -7.92 -11.72
C TYR A 258 1.13 -8.26 -12.11
N TYR A 259 0.24 -7.27 -11.95
CA TYR A 259 -1.06 -7.24 -12.61
C TYR A 259 -1.05 -6.14 -13.67
N GLU A 260 -1.37 -6.51 -14.90
CA GLU A 260 -1.72 -5.60 -15.98
C GLU A 260 -3.20 -5.78 -16.33
N ASP A 261 -3.84 -4.70 -16.77
CA ASP A 261 -5.29 -4.55 -16.85
C ASP A 261 -6.01 -5.74 -17.52
N GLY A 262 -6.64 -6.58 -16.69
CA GLY A 262 -7.75 -7.43 -17.10
C GLY A 262 -7.44 -8.70 -17.87
N LYS A 263 -6.17 -9.12 -18.06
CA LYS A 263 -5.80 -10.49 -18.44
C LYS A 263 -4.28 -10.72 -18.30
N GLU A 264 -3.95 -11.86 -17.71
CA GLU A 264 -2.63 -12.46 -17.46
C GLU A 264 -1.76 -11.88 -16.34
N LEU A 265 -1.23 -12.81 -15.55
CA LEU A 265 -0.32 -12.61 -14.43
C LEU A 265 1.09 -12.80 -15.00
N GLN A 266 1.92 -11.76 -14.98
CA GLN A 266 3.32 -11.88 -15.41
C GLN A 266 4.24 -11.83 -14.21
N ILE A 267 5.20 -12.75 -14.19
CA ILE A 267 6.27 -12.83 -13.21
C ILE A 267 7.59 -12.57 -13.93
N GLN A 268 8.35 -11.58 -13.46
CA GLN A 268 9.70 -11.34 -13.94
C GLN A 268 10.67 -11.28 -12.76
N PRO A 269 11.77 -12.04 -12.77
CA PRO A 269 12.84 -11.91 -11.79
C PRO A 269 13.60 -10.59 -11.98
N HIS A 270 14.11 -10.03 -10.88
CA HIS A 270 14.70 -8.69 -10.87
C HIS A 270 16.08 -8.63 -11.58
N GLU A 271 16.78 -9.76 -11.73
CA GLU A 271 18.01 -9.93 -12.54
C GLU A 271 18.09 -11.39 -13.05
N GLU A 272 18.86 -11.66 -14.12
CA GLU A 272 19.23 -13.03 -14.52
C GLU A 272 19.96 -13.71 -13.34
N VAL A 273 19.25 -14.56 -12.59
CA VAL A 273 19.87 -15.40 -11.57
C VAL A 273 20.72 -16.46 -12.28
N GLN A 274 21.98 -16.15 -12.55
CA GLN A 274 22.96 -17.15 -12.96
C GLN A 274 23.35 -18.00 -11.74
N PHE A 275 22.75 -19.18 -11.61
CA PHE A 275 23.29 -20.25 -10.78
C PHE A 275 24.60 -20.75 -11.40
N SER A 276 25.71 -20.07 -11.15
CA SER A 276 27.03 -20.58 -11.52
C SER A 276 27.83 -21.01 -10.29
N THR A 277 28.30 -22.26 -10.38
CA THR A 277 29.40 -22.90 -9.63
C THR A 277 29.18 -23.25 -8.16
N ALA A 278 28.83 -24.52 -7.90
CA ALA A 278 29.48 -25.37 -6.90
C ALA A 278 28.85 -26.78 -6.83
N LEU A 279 28.86 -27.58 -7.90
CA LEU A 279 28.43 -28.99 -7.82
C LEU A 279 29.25 -29.88 -8.79
N GLU A 280 30.55 -29.98 -8.55
CA GLU A 280 31.34 -31.12 -9.00
C GLU A 280 31.51 -32.07 -7.80
N ASP A 281 30.52 -32.92 -7.53
CA ASP A 281 30.73 -34.18 -6.80
C ASP A 281 29.52 -35.11 -6.94
N THR A 282 29.80 -36.34 -7.36
CA THR A 282 28.89 -37.31 -8.00
C THR A 282 27.90 -38.04 -7.07
N GLU A 283 27.61 -37.52 -5.87
CA GLU A 283 26.56 -38.05 -4.98
C GLU A 283 25.23 -37.27 -5.03
N PHE A 284 25.14 -36.20 -5.84
CA PHE A 284 23.99 -35.29 -5.82
C PHE A 284 22.83 -35.61 -6.78
N THR A 285 22.94 -36.58 -7.67
CA THR A 285 21.90 -36.86 -8.68
C THR A 285 20.58 -37.34 -8.08
N LYS A 286 20.61 -38.20 -7.04
CA LYS A 286 19.38 -38.65 -6.35
C LYS A 286 18.71 -37.57 -5.50
N LYS A 287 19.50 -36.69 -4.87
CA LYS A 287 18.99 -35.56 -4.08
C LYS A 287 18.46 -34.43 -4.97
N GLY A 288 19.03 -34.27 -6.17
CA GLY A 288 18.55 -33.33 -7.18
C GLY A 288 17.14 -33.68 -7.66
N ASP A 289 16.90 -34.95 -7.96
CA ASP A 289 15.57 -35.43 -8.38
C ASP A 289 14.53 -35.31 -7.26
N GLU A 290 14.87 -35.69 -6.02
CA GLU A 290 13.99 -35.51 -4.86
C GLU A 290 13.69 -34.03 -4.59
N MET A 291 14.67 -33.15 -4.80
CA MET A 291 14.50 -31.70 -4.63
C MET A 291 13.67 -31.10 -5.77
N TYR A 292 13.83 -31.58 -7.00
CA TYR A 292 13.00 -31.19 -8.16
C TYR A 292 11.55 -31.63 -8.01
N ASP A 293 11.31 -32.87 -7.56
CA ASP A 293 9.97 -33.39 -7.27
C ASP A 293 9.30 -32.61 -6.13
N THR A 294 10.09 -32.29 -5.10
CA THR A 294 9.63 -31.43 -3.99
C THR A 294 9.27 -30.03 -4.50
N LEU A 295 10.06 -29.44 -5.40
CA LEU A 295 9.79 -28.14 -6.01
C LEU A 295 8.51 -28.17 -6.88
N LYS A 296 8.30 -29.23 -7.67
CA LYS A 296 7.07 -29.47 -8.45
C LYS A 296 5.84 -29.64 -7.57
N GLU A 297 5.98 -30.33 -6.43
CA GLU A 297 4.89 -30.51 -5.46
C GLU A 297 4.54 -29.17 -4.78
N TYR A 298 5.55 -28.34 -4.48
CA TYR A 298 5.36 -26.99 -3.97
C TYR A 298 4.73 -26.06 -4.99
N GLU A 299 5.16 -26.11 -6.25
CA GLU A 299 4.56 -25.35 -7.36
C GLU A 299 3.08 -25.72 -7.51
N THR A 300 2.76 -27.01 -7.52
CA THR A 300 1.39 -27.51 -7.59
C THR A 300 0.55 -27.02 -6.41
N THR A 301 1.11 -27.08 -5.20
CA THR A 301 0.44 -26.61 -3.97
C THR A 301 0.21 -25.09 -4.00
N PHE A 302 1.19 -24.33 -4.49
CA PHE A 302 1.11 -22.88 -4.65
C PHE A 302 0.03 -22.50 -5.67
N LYS A 303 0.05 -23.12 -6.86
CA LYS A 303 -0.97 -22.96 -7.90
C LYS A 303 -2.37 -23.25 -7.35
N ASN A 304 -2.56 -24.39 -6.68
CA ASN A 304 -3.85 -24.75 -6.08
C ASN A 304 -4.33 -23.76 -5.01
N THR A 305 -3.40 -23.22 -4.21
CA THR A 305 -3.70 -22.23 -3.17
C THR A 305 -4.11 -20.89 -3.76
N ILE A 306 -3.38 -20.41 -4.78
CA ILE A 306 -3.72 -19.19 -5.54
C ILE A 306 -5.07 -19.36 -6.21
N SER A 307 -5.34 -20.51 -6.86
CA SER A 307 -6.64 -20.82 -7.46
C SER A 307 -7.79 -20.73 -6.45
N SER A 308 -7.59 -21.34 -5.28
CA SER A 308 -8.58 -21.34 -4.21
C SER A 308 -8.88 -19.93 -3.69
N ILE A 309 -7.85 -19.09 -3.55
CA ILE A 309 -7.99 -17.70 -3.11
C ILE A 309 -8.74 -16.89 -4.18
N LEU A 310 -8.33 -16.97 -5.45
CA LEU A 310 -8.96 -16.22 -6.54
C LEU A 310 -10.43 -16.63 -6.75
N ASN A 311 -10.74 -17.92 -6.63
CA ASN A 311 -12.11 -18.42 -6.65
C ASN A 311 -12.94 -17.92 -5.47
N ARG A 312 -12.38 -17.89 -4.26
CA ARG A 312 -13.08 -17.40 -3.05
C ARG A 312 -13.42 -15.91 -3.13
N GLU A 313 -12.55 -15.12 -3.75
CA GLU A 313 -12.72 -13.68 -3.91
C GLU A 313 -13.55 -13.30 -5.16
N GLY A 314 -14.11 -14.29 -5.88
CA GLY A 314 -15.08 -14.06 -6.96
C GLY A 314 -14.50 -13.77 -8.34
N TYR A 315 -13.21 -14.05 -8.56
CA TYR A 315 -12.52 -13.79 -9.84
C TYR A 315 -12.73 -14.87 -10.91
N GLY A 316 -13.52 -15.92 -10.63
CA GLY A 316 -13.78 -17.04 -11.54
C GLY A 316 -12.62 -18.04 -11.61
N GLU A 317 -12.83 -19.17 -12.32
CA GLU A 317 -11.77 -20.16 -12.57
C GLU A 317 -10.64 -19.52 -13.39
N VAL A 318 -9.54 -19.20 -12.71
CA VAL A 318 -8.30 -18.77 -13.36
C VAL A 318 -7.50 -20.01 -13.72
N ASP A 319 -7.26 -20.24 -15.02
CA ASP A 319 -6.38 -21.31 -15.50
C ASP A 319 -4.91 -20.93 -15.28
N ILE A 320 -4.34 -21.46 -14.20
CA ILE A 320 -3.00 -21.14 -13.72
C ILE A 320 -1.92 -21.87 -14.54
N ASN A 321 -2.32 -22.83 -15.37
CA ASN A 321 -1.39 -23.52 -16.28
C ASN A 321 -1.09 -22.68 -17.53
N ALA A 322 -1.83 -21.59 -17.77
CA ALA A 322 -1.55 -20.62 -18.83
C ALA A 322 -0.53 -19.54 -18.42
N ILE A 323 -0.04 -19.57 -17.17
CA ILE A 323 1.02 -18.66 -16.72
C ILE A 323 2.36 -19.28 -17.12
N ASP A 324 2.95 -18.73 -18.17
CA ASP A 324 4.23 -19.20 -18.71
C ASP A 324 5.38 -18.75 -17.80
N TYR A 325 6.19 -19.70 -17.36
CA TYR A 325 7.40 -19.47 -16.59
C TYR A 325 8.53 -20.20 -17.29
N ASP A 326 9.54 -19.48 -17.76
CA ASP A 326 10.81 -20.09 -18.17
C ASP A 326 11.54 -20.60 -16.92
N ILE A 327 11.27 -21.84 -16.52
CA ILE A 327 12.20 -22.60 -15.69
C ILE A 327 13.30 -23.04 -16.64
N VAL A 328 14.49 -22.44 -16.52
CA VAL A 328 15.68 -22.89 -17.27
C VAL A 328 15.84 -24.39 -17.05
N GLU A 329 15.67 -25.18 -18.12
CA GLU A 329 15.87 -26.63 -18.07
C GLU A 329 17.28 -26.91 -17.57
N TYR A 330 17.38 -27.73 -16.51
CA TYR A 330 18.64 -28.35 -16.15
C TYR A 330 18.99 -29.36 -17.25
N ILE A 331 19.92 -28.99 -18.12
CA ILE A 331 20.52 -29.89 -19.10
C ILE A 331 21.73 -30.55 -18.42
N PRO A 332 21.67 -31.84 -18.03
CA PRO A 332 22.84 -32.52 -17.51
C PRO A 332 23.93 -32.55 -18.60
N PRO A 333 25.22 -32.45 -18.22
CA PRO A 333 26.31 -32.54 -19.20
C PRO A 333 26.25 -33.89 -19.91
N GLU A 334 26.26 -33.87 -21.25
CA GLU A 334 26.40 -35.07 -22.07
C GLU A 334 27.80 -35.68 -21.85
N ASP A 335 27.84 -37.00 -21.67
CA ASP A 335 29.03 -37.82 -21.41
C ASP A 335 30.16 -37.70 -22.46
#